data_AF-A0A0A0BUJ9-F1
#
_entry.id   AF-A0A0A0BUJ9-F1
#
_cell.length_a   1.000
_cell.length_b   1.000
_cell.length_c   1.000
_cell.angle_alpha   90.00
_cell.angle_beta   90.00
_cell.angle_gamma   90.00
#
_symmetry.space_group_name_H-M   'P 1'
#
loop_
_entity.id
_entity.type
_entity.pdbx_description
1 polymer ?
#
loop_
_entity_poly.entity_id
_entity_poly.type
_entity_poly.pdbx_seq_one_letter_code
_entity_poly.pdbx_strand_id
1 'polypeptide(L)'
;MTALLELGVPARLMAGFGDPSAPTPLSVLVRRFDRPPTARLGEGVLVVAGQGDAALRTATQMAHRAGLNTHEIVLAGHVDPVPGHGRRLQSVAGAGRFRARTDPSRPTVVALGVSEDRETWADTAAMLQALEPDQAWAAVDATRKPVEVRRWLRAVGADRPFDALAACGAFEAQAPGTVLSLDVPVGWVDGLPATPVVWAAVLSERLADDARWD
;
A
#
# COMPACT_ATOMS: atom_id res chain seq x y z
N MET A 1 1.41 -11.73 24.62
CA MET A 1 0.63 -10.56 24.15
C MET A 1 1.48 -9.29 24.03
N THR A 2 2.31 -8.95 25.03
CA THR A 2 3.12 -7.73 25.07
C THR A 2 4.02 -7.52 23.84
N ALA A 3 4.75 -8.56 23.41
CA ALA A 3 5.61 -8.47 22.23
C ALA A 3 4.84 -8.06 20.96
N LEU A 4 3.62 -8.58 20.74
CA LEU A 4 2.82 -8.20 19.56
C LEU A 4 2.35 -6.74 19.60
N LEU A 5 2.09 -6.20 20.80
CA LEU A 5 1.77 -4.79 20.98
C LEU A 5 3.00 -3.91 20.70
N GLU A 6 4.20 -4.37 21.10
CA GLU A 6 5.48 -3.70 20.78
C GLU A 6 5.76 -3.72 19.27
N LEU A 7 5.37 -4.79 18.57
CA LEU A 7 5.37 -4.85 17.10
C LEU A 7 4.28 -3.99 16.45
N GLY A 8 3.49 -3.26 17.24
CA GLY A 8 2.47 -2.32 16.77
C GLY A 8 1.15 -2.98 16.35
N VAL A 9 0.94 -4.26 16.63
CA VAL A 9 -0.33 -4.94 16.30
C VAL A 9 -1.47 -4.32 17.11
N PRO A 10 -2.56 -3.88 16.47
CA PRO A 10 -3.67 -3.22 17.16
C PRO A 10 -4.27 -4.08 18.29
N ALA A 11 -4.52 -3.47 19.45
CA ALA A 11 -5.15 -4.14 20.60
C ALA A 11 -6.52 -4.76 20.26
N ARG A 12 -7.27 -4.19 19.31
CA ARG A 12 -8.55 -4.76 18.83
C ARG A 12 -8.38 -6.16 18.22
N LEU A 13 -7.24 -6.46 17.61
CA LEU A 13 -6.95 -7.79 17.07
C LEU A 13 -6.55 -8.79 18.16
N MET A 14 -6.09 -8.28 19.31
CA MET A 14 -5.78 -9.05 20.51
C MET A 14 -7.03 -9.37 21.34
N ALA A 15 -8.12 -8.61 21.17
CA ALA A 15 -9.31 -8.75 22.00
C ALA A 15 -9.88 -10.18 21.93
N GLY A 16 -10.21 -10.76 23.09
CA GLY A 16 -10.78 -12.11 23.17
C GLY A 16 -9.77 -13.26 23.02
N PHE A 17 -8.47 -13.00 22.93
CA PHE A 17 -7.50 -13.98 23.44
C PHE A 17 -7.63 -13.99 24.97
N GLY A 18 -7.65 -15.18 25.58
CA GLY A 18 -7.95 -15.37 27.01
C GLY A 18 -6.86 -14.83 27.93
N ASP A 19 -6.21 -15.72 28.68
CA ASP A 19 -5.11 -15.34 29.57
C ASP A 19 -4.00 -14.59 28.78
N PRO A 20 -3.68 -13.33 29.12
CA PRO A 20 -2.64 -12.54 28.46
C PRO A 20 -1.23 -13.15 28.53
N SER A 21 -1.02 -14.06 29.51
CA SER A 21 0.22 -14.79 29.72
C SER A 21 0.30 -16.11 28.95
N ALA A 22 -0.82 -16.60 28.40
CA ALA A 22 -0.82 -17.80 27.58
C ALA A 22 -0.20 -17.52 26.20
N PRO A 23 0.68 -18.41 25.69
CA PRO A 23 1.17 -18.33 24.32
C PRO A 23 0.01 -18.37 23.32
N THR A 24 0.03 -17.45 22.36
CA THR A 24 -0.95 -17.41 21.27
C THR A 24 -0.24 -17.79 19.99
N PRO A 25 -0.64 -18.87 19.30
CA PRO A 25 -0.06 -19.22 18.01
C PRO A 25 -0.26 -18.08 17.02
N LEU A 26 0.81 -17.68 16.33
CA LEU A 26 0.77 -16.57 15.38
C LEU A 26 -0.25 -16.84 14.26
N SER A 27 -0.38 -18.10 13.84
CA SER A 27 -1.35 -18.59 12.86
C SER A 27 -2.80 -18.27 13.23
N VAL A 28 -3.16 -18.30 14.50
CA VAL A 28 -4.50 -17.95 15.01
C VAL A 28 -4.69 -16.43 14.98
N LEU A 29 -3.66 -15.68 15.32
CA LEU A 29 -3.71 -14.22 15.32
C LEU A 29 -3.91 -13.66 13.91
N VAL A 30 -3.05 -14.04 12.96
CA VAL A 30 -3.06 -13.45 11.61
C VAL A 30 -4.34 -13.77 10.84
N ARG A 31 -5.08 -14.80 11.23
CA ARG A 31 -6.43 -15.10 10.70
C ARG A 31 -7.48 -14.07 11.08
N ARG A 32 -7.23 -13.24 12.09
CA ARG A 32 -8.11 -12.13 12.49
C ARG A 32 -7.86 -10.85 11.69
N PHE A 33 -6.81 -10.81 10.89
CA PHE A 33 -6.52 -9.63 10.08
C PHE A 33 -7.55 -9.54 8.96
N ASP A 34 -7.85 -8.33 8.51
CA ASP A 34 -8.77 -8.11 7.41
C ASP A 34 -8.31 -8.90 6.18
N ARG A 35 -9.28 -9.44 5.42
CA ARG A 35 -8.94 -10.09 4.15
C ARG A 35 -8.27 -9.04 3.26
N PRO A 36 -7.06 -9.33 2.73
CA PRO A 36 -6.32 -8.33 1.99
C PRO A 36 -7.09 -7.94 0.73
N PRO A 37 -7.30 -6.63 0.49
CA PRO A 37 -7.76 -6.16 -0.81
C PRO A 37 -6.89 -6.75 -1.92
N THR A 38 -7.51 -7.23 -2.99
CA THR A 38 -6.78 -7.72 -4.17
C THR A 38 -6.63 -6.58 -5.17
N ALA A 39 -5.45 -6.45 -5.78
CA ALA A 39 -5.22 -5.50 -6.86
C ALA A 39 -6.05 -5.93 -8.09
N ARG A 40 -6.97 -5.08 -8.54
CA ARG A 40 -7.83 -5.31 -9.70
C ARG A 40 -7.04 -4.97 -10.95
N LEU A 41 -6.44 -5.99 -11.56
CA LEU A 41 -5.51 -5.87 -12.69
C LEU A 41 -6.00 -6.59 -13.96
N GLY A 42 -7.30 -6.86 -14.06
CA GLY A 42 -7.93 -7.47 -15.24
C GLY A 42 -8.54 -6.45 -16.20
N GLU A 43 -9.06 -5.33 -15.67
CA GLU A 43 -9.70 -4.26 -16.41
C GLU A 43 -9.64 -2.96 -15.57
N GLY A 44 -9.86 -1.82 -16.21
CA GLY A 44 -9.87 -0.51 -15.55
C GLY A 44 -8.48 0.03 -15.18
N VAL A 45 -8.50 1.07 -14.33
CA VAL A 45 -7.33 1.85 -13.94
C VAL A 45 -6.99 1.61 -12.47
N LEU A 46 -5.83 1.02 -12.22
CA LEU A 46 -5.19 0.94 -10.92
C LEU A 46 -4.20 2.10 -10.77
N VAL A 47 -4.39 2.96 -9.77
CA VAL A 47 -3.38 3.98 -9.41
C VAL A 47 -2.69 3.58 -8.13
N VAL A 48 -1.36 3.55 -8.15
CA VAL A 48 -0.52 3.38 -6.96
C VAL A 48 0.16 4.70 -6.64
N ALA A 49 -0.26 5.35 -5.56
CA ALA A 49 0.30 6.62 -5.11
C ALA A 49 1.26 6.44 -3.93
N GLY A 50 2.38 7.15 -3.94
CA GLY A 50 3.39 7.11 -2.88
C GLY A 50 4.57 7.99 -3.24
N GLN A 51 5.66 7.94 -2.47
CA GLN A 51 6.93 8.51 -2.94
C GLN A 51 7.29 7.84 -4.29
N GLY A 52 7.85 8.59 -5.23
CA GLY A 52 8.05 8.16 -6.63
C GLY A 52 8.62 6.75 -6.81
N ASP A 53 9.68 6.39 -6.09
CA ASP A 53 10.29 5.06 -6.15
C ASP A 53 9.42 3.98 -5.53
N ALA A 54 8.79 4.29 -4.39
CA ALA A 54 7.88 3.37 -3.71
C ALA A 54 6.62 3.08 -4.56
N ALA A 55 6.06 4.11 -5.19
CA ALA A 55 4.91 4.01 -6.08
C ALA A 55 5.26 3.16 -7.31
N LEU A 56 6.35 3.48 -7.99
CA LEU A 56 6.77 2.76 -9.19
C LEU A 56 7.16 1.31 -8.88
N ARG A 57 7.93 1.07 -7.83
CA ARG A 57 8.32 -0.29 -7.41
C ARG A 57 7.09 -1.14 -7.10
N THR A 58 6.14 -0.61 -6.33
CA THR A 58 4.90 -1.31 -5.98
C THR A 58 4.04 -1.58 -7.22
N ALA A 59 3.85 -0.58 -8.08
CA ALA A 59 3.13 -0.73 -9.35
C ALA A 59 3.76 -1.81 -10.24
N THR A 60 5.09 -1.84 -10.31
CA THR A 60 5.87 -2.81 -11.08
C THR A 60 5.69 -4.22 -10.55
N GLN A 61 5.77 -4.42 -9.23
CA GLN A 61 5.55 -5.72 -8.59
C GLN A 61 4.13 -6.23 -8.82
N MET A 62 3.13 -5.36 -8.69
CA MET A 62 1.72 -5.68 -8.93
C MET A 62 1.48 -6.06 -10.40
N ALA A 63 1.97 -5.25 -11.35
CA ALA A 63 1.86 -5.51 -12.78
C ALA A 63 2.55 -6.82 -13.19
N HIS A 64 3.78 -7.03 -12.73
CA HIS A 64 4.54 -8.25 -13.00
C HIS A 64 3.81 -9.50 -12.49
N ARG A 65 3.26 -9.45 -11.26
CA ARG A 65 2.49 -10.57 -10.69
C ARG A 65 1.21 -10.87 -11.48
N ALA A 66 0.61 -9.86 -12.10
CA ALA A 66 -0.53 -10.02 -12.99
C ALA A 66 -0.16 -10.42 -14.43
N GLY A 67 1.14 -10.60 -14.73
CA GLY A 67 1.61 -10.93 -16.08
C GLY A 67 1.51 -9.77 -17.07
N LEU A 68 1.41 -8.53 -16.59
CA LEU A 68 1.36 -7.33 -17.40
C LEU A 68 2.77 -6.85 -17.77
N ASN A 69 2.88 -6.17 -18.92
CA ASN A 69 4.14 -5.56 -19.32
C ASN A 69 4.44 -4.34 -18.43
N THR A 70 5.51 -4.44 -17.63
CA THR A 70 5.89 -3.38 -16.68
C THR A 70 6.31 -2.09 -17.37
N HIS A 71 6.77 -2.14 -18.63
CA HIS A 71 7.12 -0.93 -19.40
C HIS A 71 5.90 -0.09 -19.84
N GLU A 72 4.69 -0.66 -19.76
CA GLU A 72 3.45 0.05 -20.07
C GLU A 72 2.89 0.83 -18.86
N ILE A 73 3.53 0.73 -17.68
CA ILE A 73 3.15 1.51 -16.51
C ILE A 73 3.27 3.00 -16.82
N VAL A 74 2.17 3.72 -16.62
CA VAL A 74 2.10 5.16 -16.81
C VAL A 74 2.68 5.86 -15.58
N LEU A 75 3.60 6.79 -15.81
CA LEU A 75 4.19 7.59 -14.74
C LEU A 75 3.39 8.88 -14.57
N ALA A 76 3.04 9.25 -13.35
CA ALA A 76 2.29 10.47 -13.06
C ALA A 76 2.89 11.23 -11.87
N GLY A 77 2.75 12.55 -11.86
CA GLY A 77 3.23 13.39 -10.75
C GLY A 77 4.75 13.36 -10.58
N HIS A 78 5.21 13.29 -9.33
CA HIS A 78 6.62 13.38 -8.93
C HIS A 78 7.32 12.01 -8.97
N VAL A 79 7.41 11.42 -10.18
CA VAL A 79 8.21 10.20 -10.45
C VAL A 79 9.33 10.57 -11.40
N ASP A 80 10.54 10.07 -11.10
CA ASP A 80 11.69 10.25 -11.97
C ASP A 80 11.48 9.58 -13.34
N PRO A 81 12.05 10.13 -14.42
CA PRO A 81 11.98 9.50 -15.73
C PRO A 81 12.66 8.14 -15.73
N VAL A 82 11.95 7.11 -16.19
CA VAL A 82 12.50 5.76 -16.32
C VAL A 82 12.60 5.35 -17.79
N PRO A 83 13.79 4.95 -18.28
CA PRO A 83 13.95 4.48 -19.65
C PRO A 83 12.98 3.34 -20.00
N GLY A 84 12.40 3.39 -21.19
CA GLY A 84 11.44 2.38 -21.65
C GLY A 84 9.99 2.62 -21.22
N HIS A 85 9.72 3.55 -20.29
CA HIS A 85 8.36 3.97 -19.97
C HIS A 85 7.94 5.17 -20.85
N GLY A 86 6.96 4.95 -21.72
CA GLY A 86 6.62 5.92 -22.77
C GLY A 86 5.68 7.05 -22.35
N ARG A 87 4.90 6.90 -21.28
CA ARG A 87 3.83 7.85 -20.94
C ARG A 87 4.02 8.48 -19.57
N ARG A 88 4.09 9.82 -19.57
CA ARG A 88 4.23 10.64 -18.37
C ARG A 88 3.14 11.70 -18.27
N LEU A 89 2.48 11.78 -17.11
CA LEU A 89 1.39 12.70 -16.82
C LEU A 89 1.86 13.70 -15.76
N GLN A 90 2.10 14.94 -16.15
CA GLN A 90 2.64 15.97 -15.25
C GLN A 90 1.62 17.02 -14.80
N SER A 91 0.36 16.91 -15.22
CA SER A 91 -0.68 17.86 -14.87
C SER A 91 -2.04 17.20 -14.74
N VAL A 92 -2.92 17.79 -13.92
CA VAL A 92 -4.31 17.34 -13.71
C VAL A 92 -5.07 17.26 -15.03
N ALA A 93 -4.92 18.27 -15.90
CA ALA A 93 -5.51 18.25 -17.25
C ALA A 93 -4.93 17.14 -18.16
N GLY A 94 -3.66 16.75 -17.95
CA GLY A 94 -3.06 15.59 -18.61
C GLY A 94 -3.68 14.27 -18.13
N ALA A 95 -3.88 14.13 -16.82
CA ALA A 95 -4.53 12.98 -16.20
C ALA A 95 -5.98 12.79 -16.69
N GLY A 96 -6.79 13.86 -16.70
CA GLY A 96 -8.17 13.78 -17.20
C GLY A 96 -8.24 13.38 -18.68
N ARG A 97 -7.38 13.97 -19.53
CA ARG A 97 -7.29 13.59 -20.96
C ARG A 97 -6.77 12.17 -21.18
N PHE A 98 -5.97 11.65 -20.26
CA PHE A 98 -5.53 10.27 -20.28
C PHE A 98 -6.70 9.34 -19.93
N ARG A 99 -7.38 9.58 -18.82
CA ARG A 99 -8.56 8.82 -18.39
C ARG A 99 -9.64 8.78 -19.47
N ALA A 100 -9.99 9.93 -20.05
CA ALA A 100 -11.02 10.01 -21.10
C ALA A 100 -10.70 9.21 -22.38
N ARG A 101 -9.44 8.83 -22.60
CA ARG A 101 -9.00 8.00 -23.75
C ARG A 101 -8.64 6.57 -23.36
N THR A 102 -8.70 6.23 -22.08
CA THR A 102 -8.34 4.91 -21.60
C THR A 102 -9.49 3.96 -21.86
N ASP A 103 -9.19 2.82 -22.46
CA ASP A 103 -10.17 1.74 -22.66
C ASP A 103 -10.43 1.04 -21.33
N PRO A 104 -11.64 1.11 -20.76
CA PRO A 104 -11.93 0.52 -19.47
C PRO A 104 -11.85 -1.01 -19.49
N SER A 105 -11.93 -1.66 -20.66
CA SER A 105 -11.83 -3.12 -20.79
C SER A 105 -10.40 -3.65 -20.71
N ARG A 106 -9.40 -2.75 -20.66
CA ARG A 106 -7.98 -3.11 -20.59
C ARG A 106 -7.36 -2.67 -19.26
N PRO A 107 -6.51 -3.50 -18.65
CA PRO A 107 -5.85 -3.12 -17.41
C PRO A 107 -4.84 -2.01 -17.67
N THR A 108 -4.92 -0.96 -16.86
CA THR A 108 -4.02 0.18 -16.89
C THR A 108 -3.46 0.40 -15.50
N VAL A 109 -2.13 0.42 -15.38
CA VAL A 109 -1.44 0.68 -14.12
C VAL A 109 -0.75 2.04 -14.18
N VAL A 110 -0.99 2.87 -13.18
CA VAL A 110 -0.39 4.20 -13.04
C VAL A 110 0.41 4.26 -11.74
N ALA A 111 1.69 4.64 -11.83
CA ALA A 111 2.51 5.01 -10.69
C ALA A 111 2.41 6.53 -10.49
N LEU A 112 1.74 6.96 -9.43
CA LEU A 112 1.57 8.36 -9.07
C LEU A 112 2.57 8.77 -7.97
N GLY A 113 3.60 9.49 -8.36
CA GLY A 113 4.60 10.01 -7.43
C GLY A 113 4.06 11.22 -6.68
N VAL A 114 4.19 11.18 -5.35
CA VAL A 114 3.87 12.27 -4.44
C VAL A 114 5.16 12.81 -3.86
N SER A 115 5.36 14.12 -3.95
CA SER A 115 6.52 14.78 -3.34
C SER A 115 6.44 14.73 -1.81
N GLU A 116 7.61 14.81 -1.16
CA GLU A 116 7.67 15.03 0.29
C GLU A 116 7.18 16.43 0.69
N ASP A 117 7.25 17.37 -0.25
CA ASP A 117 6.73 18.72 -0.05
C ASP A 117 5.20 18.73 0.06
N ARG A 118 4.72 19.13 1.25
CA ARG A 118 3.31 19.11 1.62
C ARG A 118 2.49 20.12 0.84
N GLU A 119 3.09 21.19 0.34
CA GLU A 119 2.38 22.20 -0.46
C GLU A 119 1.83 21.61 -1.76
N THR A 120 2.48 20.56 -2.26
CA THR A 120 2.10 19.87 -3.52
C THR A 120 1.06 18.76 -3.33
N TRP A 121 0.66 18.45 -2.10
CA TRP A 121 -0.24 17.32 -1.83
C TRP A 121 -1.65 17.55 -2.39
N ALA A 122 -2.13 18.80 -2.37
CA ALA A 122 -3.44 19.16 -2.95
C ALA A 122 -3.45 18.93 -4.47
N ASP A 123 -2.40 19.34 -5.18
CA ASP A 123 -2.27 19.10 -6.62
C ASP A 123 -2.22 17.60 -6.94
N THR A 124 -1.60 16.81 -6.06
CA THR A 124 -1.53 15.36 -6.21
C THR A 124 -2.88 14.70 -5.95
N ALA A 125 -3.66 15.18 -4.98
CA ALA A 125 -5.03 14.73 -4.74
C ALA A 125 -5.93 15.02 -5.95
N ALA A 126 -5.85 16.23 -6.53
CA ALA A 126 -6.57 16.58 -7.75
C ALA A 126 -6.14 15.72 -8.95
N MET A 127 -4.85 15.37 -9.05
CA MET A 127 -4.37 14.46 -10.09
C MET A 127 -4.90 13.03 -9.90
N LEU A 128 -4.89 12.51 -8.66
CA LEU A 128 -5.48 11.21 -8.34
C LEU A 128 -6.97 11.17 -8.69
N GLN A 129 -7.71 12.23 -8.37
CA GLN A 129 -9.12 12.38 -8.74
C GLN A 129 -9.31 12.39 -10.25
N ALA A 130 -8.51 13.16 -11.00
CA ALA A 130 -8.63 13.26 -12.45
C ALA A 130 -8.24 11.98 -13.22
N LEU A 131 -7.48 11.08 -12.60
CA LEU A 131 -7.23 9.74 -13.12
C LEU A 131 -8.44 8.81 -12.96
N GLU A 132 -9.39 9.17 -12.09
CA GLU A 132 -10.60 8.40 -11.75
C GLU A 132 -10.33 6.90 -11.56
N PRO A 133 -9.40 6.50 -10.67
CA PRO A 133 -9.04 5.10 -10.54
C PRO A 133 -10.22 4.23 -10.11
N ASP A 134 -10.38 3.12 -10.80
CA ASP A 134 -11.26 2.01 -10.41
C ASP A 134 -10.75 1.36 -9.12
N GLN A 135 -9.45 1.46 -8.85
CA GLN A 135 -8.86 1.17 -7.55
C GLN A 135 -7.61 2.03 -7.27
N ALA A 136 -7.56 2.67 -6.11
CA ALA A 136 -6.46 3.51 -5.65
C ALA A 136 -5.71 2.85 -4.49
N TRP A 137 -4.40 2.69 -4.63
CA TRP A 137 -3.50 2.12 -3.64
C TRP A 137 -2.54 3.17 -3.10
N ALA A 138 -2.29 3.14 -1.80
CA ALA A 138 -1.31 3.97 -1.14
C ALA A 138 -0.05 3.14 -0.81
N ALA A 139 1.05 3.38 -1.52
CA ALA A 139 2.37 2.85 -1.19
C ALA A 139 2.99 3.70 -0.07
N VAL A 140 3.04 3.16 1.13
CA VAL A 140 3.49 3.84 2.35
C VAL A 140 4.66 3.11 2.98
N ASP A 141 5.62 3.87 3.49
CA ASP A 141 6.76 3.34 4.23
C ASP A 141 6.34 2.98 5.67
N ALA A 142 6.44 1.71 6.02
CA ALA A 142 6.08 1.15 7.32
C ALA A 142 7.07 1.53 8.44
N THR A 143 8.24 2.06 8.09
CA THR A 143 9.21 2.60 9.07
C THR A 143 8.85 4.01 9.53
N ARG A 144 7.93 4.69 8.83
CA ARG A 144 7.51 6.06 9.16
C ARG A 144 6.57 6.12 10.35
N LYS A 145 6.55 7.28 11.00
CA LYS A 145 5.64 7.56 12.10
C LYS A 145 4.18 7.47 11.63
N PRO A 146 3.31 6.71 12.30
CA PRO A 146 1.92 6.49 11.86
C PRO A 146 1.11 7.78 11.73
N VAL A 147 1.39 8.78 12.58
CA VAL A 147 0.72 10.09 12.52
C VAL A 147 1.03 10.84 11.22
N GLU A 148 2.24 10.68 10.69
CA GLU A 148 2.66 11.29 9.42
C GLU A 148 2.00 10.55 8.25
N VAL A 149 1.97 9.22 8.29
CA VAL A 149 1.29 8.39 7.28
C VAL A 149 -0.22 8.71 7.23
N ARG A 150 -0.90 8.82 8.38
CA ARG A 150 -2.32 9.21 8.44
C ARG A 150 -2.56 10.61 7.87
N ARG A 151 -1.65 11.56 8.13
CA ARG A 151 -1.76 12.92 7.60
C ARG A 151 -1.64 12.92 6.08
N TRP A 152 -0.66 12.18 5.56
CA TRP A 152 -0.44 12.02 4.12
C TRP A 152 -1.65 11.34 3.45
N LEU A 153 -2.15 10.24 4.01
CA LEU A 153 -3.33 9.52 3.49
C LEU A 153 -4.55 10.44 3.36
N ARG A 154 -4.82 11.25 4.40
CA ARG A 154 -5.95 12.20 4.38
C ARG A 154 -5.76 13.32 3.36
N ALA A 155 -4.55 13.83 3.19
CA ALA A 155 -4.30 14.95 2.29
C ALA A 155 -4.30 14.50 0.82
N VAL A 156 -3.59 13.44 0.48
CA VAL A 156 -3.49 12.93 -0.90
C VAL A 156 -4.78 12.23 -1.31
N GLY A 157 -5.44 11.54 -0.39
CA GLY A 157 -6.72 10.88 -0.63
C GLY A 157 -7.95 11.78 -0.40
N ALA A 158 -7.77 13.11 -0.31
CA ALA A 158 -8.85 14.04 0.07
C ALA A 158 -10.04 13.98 -0.90
N ASP A 159 -9.77 14.01 -2.20
CA ASP A 159 -10.80 14.02 -3.24
C ASP A 159 -11.16 12.60 -3.74
N ARG A 160 -10.21 11.66 -3.61
CA ARG A 160 -10.38 10.23 -3.91
C ARG A 160 -9.69 9.39 -2.84
N PRO A 161 -10.44 8.81 -1.88
CA PRO A 161 -9.85 7.97 -0.83
C PRO A 161 -9.12 6.76 -1.39
N PHE A 162 -8.13 6.26 -0.65
CA PHE A 162 -7.44 5.02 -0.99
C PHE A 162 -8.27 3.80 -0.61
N ASP A 163 -8.29 2.81 -1.50
CA ASP A 163 -9.00 1.55 -1.28
C ASP A 163 -8.13 0.52 -0.54
N ALA A 164 -6.81 0.65 -0.63
CA ALA A 164 -5.86 -0.26 -0.01
C ALA A 164 -4.48 0.36 0.22
N LEU A 165 -3.73 -0.20 1.17
CA LEU A 165 -2.32 0.12 1.42
C LEU A 165 -1.39 -0.95 0.83
N ALA A 166 -0.29 -0.48 0.27
CA ALA A 166 0.93 -1.25 0.10
C ALA A 166 1.96 -0.78 1.13
N ALA A 167 2.18 -1.59 2.16
CA ALA A 167 3.20 -1.35 3.17
C ALA A 167 4.57 -1.75 2.61
N CYS A 168 5.41 -0.76 2.35
CA CYS A 168 6.79 -0.91 1.96
C CYS A 168 7.69 -0.81 3.20
N GLY A 169 8.78 -1.56 3.26
CA GLY A 169 9.71 -1.52 4.38
C GLY A 169 9.17 -2.23 5.64
N ALA A 170 8.21 -3.14 5.51
CA ALA A 170 7.58 -3.78 6.67
C ALA A 170 8.53 -4.79 7.33
N PHE A 171 9.31 -5.53 6.54
CA PHE A 171 10.39 -6.36 7.06
C PHE A 171 11.50 -5.51 7.71
N GLU A 172 11.65 -4.23 7.43
CA GLU A 172 12.66 -3.36 8.04
C GLU A 172 12.11 -2.59 9.25
N ALA A 173 10.79 -2.50 9.39
CA ALA A 173 10.14 -1.73 10.44
C ALA A 173 10.30 -2.37 11.82
N GLN A 174 10.54 -1.52 12.83
CA GLN A 174 10.57 -1.96 14.23
C GLN A 174 9.18 -2.40 14.72
N ALA A 175 8.13 -1.72 14.28
CA ALA A 175 6.75 -2.00 14.65
C ALA A 175 5.86 -2.15 13.39
N PRO A 176 6.04 -3.21 12.60
CA PRO A 176 5.38 -3.38 11.30
C PRO A 176 3.86 -3.47 11.41
N GLY A 177 3.33 -3.98 12.52
CA GLY A 177 1.89 -4.06 12.78
C GLY A 177 1.21 -2.69 12.84
N THR A 178 1.95 -1.60 12.99
CA THR A 178 1.36 -0.27 13.15
C THR A 178 0.58 0.19 11.93
N VAL A 179 0.93 -0.29 10.72
CA VAL A 179 0.15 0.00 9.51
C VAL A 179 -1.27 -0.60 9.56
N LEU A 180 -1.50 -1.64 10.36
CA LEU A 180 -2.84 -2.20 10.61
C LEU A 180 -3.71 -1.27 11.45
N SER A 181 -3.13 -0.25 12.09
CA SER A 181 -3.86 0.78 12.84
C SER A 181 -4.26 1.99 11.98
N LEU A 182 -4.04 1.92 10.66
CA LEU A 182 -4.49 2.91 9.71
C LEU A 182 -5.94 2.59 9.28
N ASP A 183 -6.67 3.62 8.86
CA ASP A 183 -8.09 3.49 8.48
C ASP A 183 -8.28 2.90 7.06
N VAL A 184 -7.19 2.51 6.40
CA VAL A 184 -7.16 1.92 5.05
C VAL A 184 -6.61 0.49 5.18
N PRO A 185 -7.29 -0.52 4.61
CA PRO A 185 -6.86 -1.92 4.75
C PRO A 185 -5.53 -2.19 4.04
N VAL A 186 -4.67 -3.02 4.63
CA VAL A 186 -3.40 -3.42 4.01
C VAL A 186 -3.63 -4.59 3.07
N GLY A 187 -3.36 -4.38 1.77
CA GLY A 187 -3.50 -5.42 0.74
C GLY A 187 -2.17 -5.95 0.21
N TRP A 188 -1.08 -5.23 0.47
CA TRP A 188 0.25 -5.56 -0.04
C TRP A 188 1.33 -5.23 0.98
N VAL A 189 2.34 -6.09 1.08
CA VAL A 189 3.45 -6.01 2.04
C VAL A 189 4.71 -6.43 1.30
N ASP A 190 5.66 -5.51 1.12
CA ASP A 190 7.00 -5.76 0.56
C ASP A 190 7.03 -6.63 -0.72
N GLY A 191 6.12 -6.36 -1.65
CA GLY A 191 6.06 -7.09 -2.92
C GLY A 191 5.13 -8.31 -2.93
N LEU A 192 4.48 -8.62 -1.81
CA LEU A 192 3.59 -9.75 -1.67
C LEU A 192 2.18 -9.32 -1.27
N PRO A 193 1.13 -10.04 -1.70
CA PRO A 193 -0.20 -9.87 -1.14
C PRO A 193 -0.18 -10.06 0.38
N ALA A 194 -0.88 -9.20 1.12
CA ALA A 194 -0.89 -9.15 2.59
C ALA A 194 -1.68 -10.32 3.22
N THR A 195 -1.35 -11.55 2.84
CA THR A 195 -1.97 -12.77 3.33
C THR A 195 -1.60 -13.01 4.79
N PRO A 196 -2.38 -13.84 5.52
CA PRO A 196 -2.01 -14.25 6.87
C PRO A 196 -0.60 -14.85 6.97
N VAL A 197 -0.16 -15.61 5.96
CA VAL A 197 1.19 -16.20 5.91
C VAL A 197 2.28 -15.13 5.82
N VAL A 198 2.08 -14.11 4.98
CA VAL A 198 3.04 -13.00 4.86
C VAL A 198 3.11 -12.21 6.16
N TRP A 199 1.97 -11.94 6.79
CA TRP A 199 1.95 -11.29 8.11
C TRP A 199 2.60 -12.12 9.21
N ALA A 200 2.43 -13.45 9.17
CA ALA A 200 3.10 -14.33 10.12
C ALA A 200 4.62 -14.25 9.95
N ALA A 201 5.13 -14.29 8.72
CA ALA A 201 6.55 -14.15 8.43
C ALA A 201 7.12 -12.80 8.90
N VAL A 202 6.43 -11.69 8.60
CA VAL A 202 6.86 -10.33 9.02
C VAL A 202 6.93 -10.21 10.53
N LEU A 203 5.90 -10.68 11.23
CA LEU A 203 5.84 -10.56 12.69
C LEU A 203 6.83 -11.51 13.36
N SER A 204 7.01 -12.73 12.85
CA SER A 204 7.91 -13.71 13.45
C SER A 204 9.37 -13.31 13.39
N GLU A 205 9.79 -12.62 12.33
CA GLU A 205 11.16 -12.12 12.17
C GLU A 205 11.58 -11.15 13.30
N ARG A 206 10.62 -10.67 14.08
CA ARG A 206 10.83 -9.73 15.20
C ARG A 206 10.49 -10.30 16.56
N LEU A 207 9.87 -11.48 16.61
CA LEU A 207 9.69 -12.17 17.87
C LEU A 207 11.02 -12.87 18.22
N ALA A 208 11.35 -12.96 19.51
CA ALA A 208 12.55 -13.67 19.95
C ALA A 208 12.52 -15.15 19.55
N ASP A 209 13.68 -15.83 19.53
CA ASP A 209 13.82 -17.24 19.11
C ASP A 209 12.91 -18.24 19.87
N ASP A 210 12.31 -17.84 20.99
CA ASP A 210 11.35 -18.63 21.76
C ASP A 210 9.89 -18.50 21.29
N ALA A 211 9.66 -17.70 20.24
CA ALA A 211 8.36 -17.54 19.62
C ALA A 211 7.91 -18.84 18.93
N ARG A 212 6.95 -19.52 19.57
CA ARG A 212 6.39 -20.77 19.03
C ARG A 212 5.56 -20.50 17.77
N TRP A 213 6.09 -20.93 16.64
CA TRP A 213 5.35 -21.19 15.40
C TRP A 213 4.55 -22.49 15.58
N ASP A 214 3.38 -22.35 16.22
CA ASP A 214 2.44 -23.44 16.56
C ASP A 214 2.92 -24.41 17.68
#